data_AF-A0A843LTG1-F1
#
_entry.id   AF-A0A843LTG1-F1
#
_cell.length_a   1.000
_cell.length_b   1.000
_cell.length_c   1.000
_cell.angle_alpha   90.00
_cell.angle_beta   90.00
_cell.angle_gamma   90.00
#
_symmetry.space_group_name_H-M   'P 1'
#
loop_
_entity.id
_entity.type
_entity.pdbx_description
1 polymer ?
#
loop_
_entity_poly.entity_id
_entity_poly.type
_entity_poly.pdbx_seq_one_letter_code
_entity_poly.pdbx_strand_id
1 'polypeptide(L)'
;VGSVGLTEEECKRRGHTILVGYSEYMDCAKGYAMGEEDGLVKVIVDKGSHRILGAHIVGAHAALLVQQVVYLMNAGDQSYLPFFRGQCIHPALSEAVVRAFGALADPDHARYYDG
;
A
#
# COMPACT_ATOMS: atom_id res chain seq x y z
N VAL A 1 -12.91 0.61 -5.66
CA VAL A 1 -11.80 -0.37 -5.71
C VAL A 1 -10.81 0.05 -6.79
N GLY A 2 -9.51 -0.09 -6.53
CA GLY A 2 -8.43 0.07 -7.50
C GLY A 2 -7.28 -0.88 -7.15
N SER A 3 -6.69 -1.55 -8.14
CA SER A 3 -5.65 -2.56 -7.92
C SER A 3 -4.64 -2.61 -9.06
N VAL A 4 -3.40 -2.99 -8.75
CA VAL A 4 -2.32 -3.23 -9.72
C VAL A 4 -1.41 -4.36 -9.23
N GLY A 5 -0.84 -5.12 -10.17
CA GLY A 5 0.14 -6.15 -9.85
C GLY A 5 -0.48 -7.44 -9.29
N LEU A 6 0.30 -8.13 -8.46
CA LEU A 6 -0.02 -9.47 -7.97
C LEU A 6 -0.86 -9.43 -6.69
N THR A 7 -1.61 -10.50 -6.44
CA THR A 7 -2.16 -10.82 -5.13
C THR A 7 -1.12 -11.54 -4.25
N GLU A 8 -1.37 -11.62 -2.94
CA GLU A 8 -0.51 -12.39 -2.02
C GLU A 8 -0.44 -13.87 -2.42
N GLU A 9 -1.57 -14.44 -2.85
CA GLU A 9 -1.65 -15.84 -3.30
C GLU A 9 -0.82 -16.07 -4.57
N GLU A 10 -0.89 -15.13 -5.52
CA GLU A 10 -0.06 -15.18 -6.72
C GLU A 10 1.42 -15.03 -6.41
N CYS A 11 1.78 -14.15 -5.46
CA CYS A 11 3.15 -14.01 -4.99
C CYS A 11 3.67 -15.33 -4.40
N LYS A 12 2.89 -15.96 -3.51
CA LYS A 12 3.22 -17.26 -2.91
C LYS A 12 3.38 -18.34 -3.97
N ARG A 13 2.44 -18.43 -4.93
CA ARG A 13 2.47 -19.40 -6.03
C ARG A 13 3.69 -19.21 -6.96
N ARG A 14 4.16 -17.98 -7.12
CA ARG A 14 5.35 -17.64 -7.93
C ARG A 14 6.66 -17.75 -7.13
N GLY A 15 6.61 -18.13 -5.86
CA GLY A 15 7.80 -18.30 -5.01
C GLY A 15 8.43 -16.99 -4.52
N HIS A 16 7.69 -15.88 -4.52
CA HIS A 16 8.18 -14.62 -3.96
C HIS A 16 8.24 -14.67 -2.43
N THR A 17 9.32 -14.14 -1.86
CA THR A 17 9.38 -13.84 -0.42
C THR A 17 8.88 -12.41 -0.24
N ILE A 18 7.70 -12.26 0.36
CA ILE A 18 6.99 -10.97 0.38
C ILE A 18 6.88 -10.36 1.78
N LEU A 19 6.77 -9.04 1.81
CA LEU A 19 6.21 -8.29 2.93
C LEU A 19 4.86 -7.70 2.48
N VAL A 20 3.93 -7.59 3.41
CA VAL A 20 2.61 -7.02 3.20
C VAL A 20 2.40 -5.90 4.20
N GLY A 21 1.81 -4.81 3.75
CA GLY A 21 1.48 -3.65 4.58
C GLY A 21 0.06 -3.20 4.36
N TYR A 22 -0.56 -2.73 5.44
CA TYR A 22 -1.94 -2.27 5.48
C TYR A 22 -2.04 -0.87 6.06
N SER A 23 -3.05 -0.11 5.65
CA SER A 23 -3.46 1.13 6.31
C SER A 23 -4.94 1.35 6.05
N GLU A 24 -5.66 1.76 7.09
CA GLU A 24 -7.03 2.24 6.93
C GLU A 24 -7.03 3.71 6.51
N TYR A 25 -8.13 4.16 5.90
CA TYR A 25 -8.32 5.56 5.57
C TYR A 25 -8.53 6.40 6.83
N MET A 26 -9.22 5.86 7.84
CA MET A 26 -9.45 6.54 9.12
C MET A 26 -8.16 6.90 9.87
N ASP A 27 -7.08 6.18 9.61
CA ASP A 27 -5.76 6.45 10.18
C ASP A 27 -5.08 7.72 9.64
N CYS A 28 -5.60 8.32 8.56
CA CYS A 28 -5.09 9.58 8.02
C CYS A 28 -6.08 10.73 8.24
N ALA A 29 -5.54 11.94 8.45
CA ALA A 29 -6.35 13.11 8.78
C ALA A 29 -7.40 13.43 7.71
N LYS A 30 -7.09 13.21 6.43
CA LYS A 30 -8.04 13.42 5.34
C LYS A 30 -9.16 12.38 5.36
N GLY A 31 -8.86 11.10 5.60
CA GLY A 31 -9.86 10.04 5.66
C GLY A 31 -10.78 10.21 6.87
N TYR A 32 -10.21 10.54 8.04
CA TYR A 32 -10.99 10.94 9.21
C TYR A 32 -11.93 12.11 8.92
N ALA A 33 -11.42 13.18 8.28
CA ALA A 33 -12.23 14.34 7.93
C ALA A 33 -13.33 14.04 6.88
N MET A 34 -13.18 12.97 6.11
CA MET A 34 -14.18 12.51 5.13
C MET A 34 -15.19 11.51 5.72
N GLY A 35 -14.93 10.96 6.92
CA GLY A 35 -15.72 9.87 7.49
C GLY A 35 -15.61 8.56 6.70
N GLU A 36 -14.43 8.28 6.12
CA GLU A 36 -14.19 7.06 5.33
C GLU A 36 -13.84 5.86 6.23
N GLU A 37 -14.85 5.25 6.82
CA GLU A 37 -14.69 4.16 7.81
C GLU A 37 -14.23 2.83 7.17
N ASP A 38 -14.63 2.54 5.94
CA ASP A 38 -14.36 1.24 5.27
C ASP A 38 -13.17 1.29 4.30
N GLY A 39 -12.42 2.39 4.28
CA GLY A 39 -11.32 2.58 3.34
C GLY A 39 -10.07 1.81 3.77
N LEU A 40 -9.49 1.03 2.85
CA LEU A 40 -8.32 0.18 3.12
C LEU A 40 -7.31 0.23 1.97
N VAL A 41 -6.04 0.37 2.31
CA VAL A 41 -4.90 0.19 1.43
C VAL A 41 -4.15 -1.09 1.82
N LYS A 42 -3.88 -1.95 0.85
CA LYS A 42 -2.93 -3.05 0.98
C LYS A 42 -1.82 -2.92 -0.06
N VAL A 43 -0.57 -3.07 0.36
CA VAL A 43 0.61 -3.09 -0.50
C VAL A 43 1.40 -4.38 -0.30
N ILE A 44 2.02 -4.87 -1.36
CA ILE A 44 2.82 -6.10 -1.36
C ILE A 44 4.15 -5.79 -2.01
N VAL A 45 5.25 -6.13 -1.33
CA VAL A 45 6.61 -5.89 -1.82
C VAL A 45 7.45 -7.15 -1.71
N ASP A 46 8.46 -7.25 -2.55
CA ASP A 46 9.50 -8.27 -2.43
C ASP A 46 10.46 -7.92 -1.28
N LYS A 47 10.68 -8.87 -0.35
CA LYS A 47 11.45 -8.65 0.88
C LYS A 47 12.93 -8.35 0.60
N GLY A 48 13.50 -8.92 -0.46
CA GLY A 48 14.93 -8.76 -0.77
C GLY A 48 15.23 -7.51 -1.60
N SER A 49 14.44 -7.27 -2.63
CA SER A 49 14.69 -6.18 -3.61
C SER A 49 13.92 -4.90 -3.32
N HIS A 50 12.99 -4.91 -2.36
CA HIS A 50 12.06 -3.81 -2.08
C HIS A 50 11.14 -3.44 -3.27
N ARG A 51 11.09 -4.26 -4.32
CA ARG A 51 10.24 -4.00 -5.49
C ARG A 51 8.78 -4.13 -5.10
N ILE A 52 7.96 -3.23 -5.60
CA ILE A 52 6.51 -3.32 -5.44
C ILE A 52 6.00 -4.46 -6.35
N LEU A 53 5.31 -5.43 -5.74
CA LEU A 53 4.72 -6.56 -6.45
C LEU A 53 3.23 -6.35 -6.74
N GLY A 54 2.53 -5.63 -5.87
CA GLY A 54 1.15 -5.25 -6.08
C GLY A 54 0.59 -4.30 -5.02
N ALA A 55 -0.55 -3.70 -5.32
CA ALA A 55 -1.34 -2.90 -4.41
C ALA A 55 -2.83 -3.05 -4.69
N HIS A 56 -3.63 -3.05 -3.62
CA HIS A 56 -5.06 -3.28 -3.65
C HIS A 56 -5.72 -2.28 -2.70
N ILE A 57 -6.59 -1.42 -3.23
CA ILE A 57 -7.17 -0.30 -2.50
C ILE A 57 -8.70 -0.32 -2.63
N VAL A 58 -9.39 -0.18 -1.52
CA VAL A 58 -10.85 -0.05 -1.42
C VAL A 58 -11.17 1.25 -0.67
N GLY A 59 -12.26 1.93 -1.06
CA GLY A 59 -12.63 3.25 -0.50
C GLY A 59 -12.65 4.36 -1.55
N ALA A 60 -12.94 5.59 -1.11
CA ALA A 60 -12.96 6.76 -1.97
C ALA A 60 -11.62 6.95 -2.71
N HIS A 61 -11.71 7.40 -3.97
CA HIS A 61 -10.54 7.71 -4.80
C HIS A 61 -9.52 6.56 -4.99
N ALA A 62 -9.88 5.30 -4.73
CA ALA A 62 -8.96 4.16 -4.82
C ALA A 62 -8.20 4.08 -6.17
N ALA A 63 -8.87 4.41 -7.28
CA ALA A 63 -8.24 4.45 -8.61
C ALA A 63 -7.14 5.54 -8.72
N LEU A 64 -7.32 6.70 -8.06
CA LEU A 64 -6.33 7.77 -8.04
C LEU A 64 -5.16 7.44 -7.10
N LEU A 65 -5.43 6.76 -5.99
CA LEU A 65 -4.40 6.34 -5.05
C LEU A 65 -3.52 5.23 -5.66
N VAL A 66 -4.13 4.22 -6.29
CA VAL A 66 -3.36 3.12 -6.90
C VAL A 66 -2.49 3.60 -8.07
N GLN A 67 -2.91 4.66 -8.78
CA GLN A 67 -2.13 5.25 -9.87
C GLN A 67 -0.74 5.72 -9.40
N GLN A 68 -0.60 6.19 -8.15
CA GLN A 68 0.70 6.58 -7.59
C GLN A 68 1.65 5.37 -7.49
N VAL A 69 1.09 4.20 -7.14
CA VAL A 69 1.84 2.93 -7.09
C VAL A 69 2.22 2.45 -8.50
N VAL A 70 1.31 2.58 -9.47
CA VAL A 70 1.58 2.24 -10.88
C VAL A 70 2.82 2.98 -11.39
N TYR A 71 2.98 4.27 -11.06
CA TYR A 71 4.15 5.02 -11.50
C TYR A 71 5.45 4.43 -10.96
N LEU A 72 5.51 4.08 -9.67
CA LEU A 72 6.71 3.47 -9.10
C LEU A 72 6.95 2.06 -9.65
N MET A 73 5.91 1.24 -9.85
CA MET A 73 6.07 -0.09 -10.46
C MET A 73 6.64 -0.05 -11.89
N ASN A 74 6.54 1.09 -12.57
CA ASN A 74 6.97 1.26 -13.97
C ASN A 74 8.14 2.24 -14.14
N ALA A 75 8.76 2.71 -13.05
CA ALA A 75 9.84 3.68 -13.10
C ALA A 75 11.00 3.30 -12.17
N GLY A 76 12.21 3.78 -12.49
CA GLY A 76 13.40 3.62 -11.65
C GLY A 76 13.72 2.16 -11.33
N ASP A 77 14.09 1.91 -10.08
CA ASP A 77 14.37 0.57 -9.54
C ASP A 77 13.10 -0.20 -9.11
N GLN A 78 11.93 0.40 -9.31
CA GLN A 78 10.61 -0.13 -8.98
C GLN A 78 10.40 -0.36 -7.48
N SER A 79 11.22 0.27 -6.64
CA SER A 79 11.13 0.18 -5.19
C SER A 79 10.02 1.06 -4.62
N TYR A 80 9.49 0.68 -3.45
CA TYR A 80 8.61 1.55 -2.67
C TYR A 80 9.35 2.67 -1.91
N LEU A 81 10.69 2.62 -1.85
CA LEU A 81 11.49 3.58 -1.10
C LEU A 81 11.25 5.06 -1.46
N PRO A 82 10.89 5.45 -2.70
CA PRO A 82 10.49 6.83 -3.00
C PRO A 82 9.28 7.31 -2.18
N PHE A 83 8.31 6.46 -1.83
CA PHE A 83 7.21 6.85 -0.93
C PHE A 83 7.71 7.15 0.48
N PHE A 84 8.68 6.38 0.98
CA PHE A 84 9.25 6.58 2.31
C PHE A 84 10.16 7.81 2.39
N ARG A 85 10.92 8.08 1.31
CA ARG A 85 11.87 9.20 1.23
C ARG A 85 11.23 10.52 0.80
N GLY A 86 10.09 10.46 0.11
CA GLY A 86 9.37 11.62 -0.39
C GLY A 86 8.57 12.33 0.69
N GLN A 87 8.07 13.51 0.35
CA GLN A 87 7.13 14.24 1.20
C GLN A 87 5.70 14.03 0.70
N CYS A 88 4.85 13.46 1.54
CA CYS A 88 3.42 13.48 1.32
C CYS A 88 2.88 14.83 1.81
N ILE A 89 1.98 15.45 1.03
CA ILE A 89 1.26 16.64 1.48
C ILE A 89 0.27 16.25 2.58
N HIS A 90 0.03 17.16 3.52
CA HIS A 90 -0.94 16.98 4.60
C HIS A 90 -2.00 18.09 4.57
N PRO A 91 -3.29 17.78 4.76
CA PRO A 91 -3.87 16.44 4.84
C PRO A 91 -4.16 15.86 3.44
N ALA A 92 -3.91 14.56 3.22
CA ALA A 92 -4.23 13.85 1.99
C ALA A 92 -4.49 12.35 2.19
N LEU A 93 -5.37 11.75 1.38
CA LEU A 93 -5.59 10.30 1.37
C LEU A 93 -4.32 9.52 0.95
N SER A 94 -3.41 10.15 0.21
CA SER A 94 -2.09 9.57 -0.11
C SER A 94 -1.28 9.21 1.14
N GLU A 95 -1.55 9.81 2.29
CA GLU A 95 -0.94 9.44 3.56
C GLU A 95 -1.21 7.97 3.90
N ALA A 96 -2.40 7.44 3.60
CA ALA A 96 -2.73 6.02 3.81
C ALA A 96 -1.86 5.09 2.95
N VAL A 97 -1.50 5.50 1.73
CA VAL A 97 -0.58 4.72 0.88
C VAL A 97 0.82 4.69 1.48
N VAL A 98 1.32 5.84 1.94
CA VAL A 98 2.63 5.93 2.61
C VAL A 98 2.66 5.11 3.90
N ARG A 99 1.59 5.18 4.71
CA ARG A 99 1.45 4.40 5.94
C ARG A 99 1.44 2.89 5.67
N ALA A 100 0.75 2.43 4.63
CA ALA A 100 0.76 1.03 4.26
C ALA A 100 2.18 0.54 3.92
N PHE A 101 2.99 1.33 3.23
CA PHE A 101 4.41 1.01 3.00
C PHE A 101 5.27 1.10 4.28
N GLY A 102 4.89 1.94 5.24
CA GLY A 102 5.54 2.00 6.57
C GLY A 102 5.19 0.81 7.47
N ALA A 103 4.08 0.11 7.20
CA ALA A 103 3.55 -1.00 7.99
C ALA A 103 3.90 -2.39 7.41
N LEU A 104 4.92 -2.47 6.55
CA LEU A 104 5.34 -3.73 5.93
C LEU A 104 5.81 -4.75 6.98
N ALA A 105 5.18 -5.92 6.99
CA ALA A 105 5.53 -7.05 7.85
C ALA A 105 5.43 -8.38 7.07
N ASP A 106 5.97 -9.46 7.65
CA ASP A 106 5.70 -10.80 7.12
C ASP A 106 4.18 -11.06 7.13
N PRO A 107 3.60 -11.71 6.09
CA PRO A 107 2.13 -11.82 5.92
C PRO A 107 1.38 -12.36 7.14
N ASP A 108 2.00 -13.25 7.91
CA ASP A 108 1.40 -13.85 9.10
C ASP A 108 1.32 -12.88 10.29
N HIS A 109 2.10 -11.78 10.26
CA HIS A 109 2.13 -10.73 11.27
C HIS A 109 1.39 -9.46 10.83
N ALA A 110 1.26 -9.23 9.52
CA ALA A 110 0.66 -8.02 8.96
C ALA A 110 -0.83 -7.84 9.29
N ARG A 111 -1.54 -8.91 9.68
CA ARG A 111 -2.97 -8.92 10.01
C ARG A 111 -3.30 -8.59 11.48
N TYR A 112 -2.29 -8.38 12.34
CA TYR A 112 -2.51 -8.16 13.77
C TYR A 112 -2.93 -6.72 14.15
N TYR A 113 -3.17 -5.84 13.17
CA TYR A 113 -3.68 -4.49 13.40
C TYR A 113 -5.22 -4.37 13.21
N ASP A 114 -5.95 -5.49 13.12
CA ASP A 114 -7.42 -5.54 13.19
C ASP A 114 -7.91 -5.62 14.66
N GLY A 115 -7.41 -4.73 15.53
CA GLY A 115 -7.70 -4.71 16.99
C GLY A 115 -8.52 -3.51 17.41
#